data_AF-A0AAW0EEP6-F1
#
_entry.id   AF-A0AAW0EEP6-F1
#
_cell.length_a   1.000
_cell.length_b   1.000
_cell.length_c   1.000
_cell.angle_alpha   90.00
_cell.angle_beta   90.00
_cell.angle_gamma   90.00
#
_symmetry.space_group_name_H-M   'P 1'
#
loop_
_entity.id
_entity.type
_entity.pdbx_description
1 polymer ?
#
loop_
_entity_poly.entity_id
_entity_poly.type
_entity_poly.pdbx_seq_one_letter_code
_entity_poly.pdbx_strand_id
1 'polypeptide(L)'
;MTRGRKRTRNESSPPASSQGASPIVLSDDEANTQQLPSKKTQKEISSIKKPAARDAAFKALYPGKSDVEILEAQIQEWDNSSLCNTYKHFDLTKITMEISKGVMKNPSTFVTRPRFDSSTSNLAKHLKLCMGKIATPENTIQQYAVGSAYDKGQFRFKGAIPELRSFILDFIALHEKHEGEYLSQKFVESLARFGIQDKAFGLIGNNASNNEKMVEYIGKALPTTPAGATSRVQCLLHIMNLVIVATVSPFTIKSKTSSNDDEVEEIGAKEEQEEDEEDEEDAEHEDPAQDAVDAAILEDPDLDDEVAALLAERALILPDVTDEERKLAHSAFLKSRAVARKIHWSWPLKVELKRICEREGWDYKTLKWLITTRWNSLHKMISSHLGLRHALDELCNPPEYNNKGLPHKGTKSKKKSPLNKFKMSEEEWELFEAIEPLLLEFVQAMQAMETNKRPLLQDVICIIDKLNNKLEAFVTDTVKLLGLTILDKYYAKTDDSVIYRAAMLLHPRMKTSYFTKAAWPDEWVNSAKAVL
;
A
#
# COMPACT_ATOMS: atom_id res chain seq x y z
N MET A 1 43.30 -23.99 26.32
CA MET A 1 43.72 -25.30 25.77
C MET A 1 42.52 -26.01 25.16
N THR A 2 42.57 -26.24 23.84
CA THR A 2 42.02 -27.37 23.06
C THR A 2 41.09 -28.35 23.79
N ARG A 3 39.96 -28.84 23.24
CA ARG A 3 39.80 -29.43 21.90
C ARG A 3 38.31 -29.79 21.70
N GLY A 4 37.85 -29.63 20.46
CA GLY A 4 36.48 -29.93 20.03
C GLY A 4 36.13 -31.42 19.88
N ARG A 5 34.89 -31.67 19.45
CA ARG A 5 34.44 -33.01 19.01
C ARG A 5 33.49 -32.93 17.81
N LYS A 6 33.87 -33.68 16.78
CA LYS A 6 33.25 -33.87 15.46
C LYS A 6 31.86 -34.51 15.56
N ARG A 7 30.94 -34.12 14.67
CA ARG A 7 29.75 -34.91 14.29
C ARG A 7 30.09 -35.84 13.13
N THR A 8 29.73 -37.11 13.27
CA THR A 8 29.88 -38.19 12.29
C THR A 8 28.65 -38.33 11.40
N ARG A 9 28.94 -38.66 10.15
CA ARG A 9 28.07 -39.01 9.02
C ARG A 9 27.53 -40.43 9.21
N ASN A 10 26.27 -40.68 8.87
CA ASN A 10 25.74 -42.06 8.75
C ASN A 10 25.28 -42.30 7.31
N GLU A 11 25.62 -43.48 6.82
CA GLU A 11 25.48 -43.98 5.45
C GLU A 11 24.39 -45.09 5.41
N SER A 12 23.58 -45.03 4.34
CA SER A 12 23.24 -46.12 3.41
C SER A 12 22.20 -47.22 3.74
N SER A 13 21.30 -47.40 2.73
CA SER A 13 20.90 -48.66 2.03
C SER A 13 19.44 -49.18 2.20
N PRO A 14 18.86 -49.98 1.27
CA PRO A 14 18.99 -50.07 -0.22
C PRO A 14 17.63 -50.48 -0.95
N PRO A 15 17.53 -51.26 -2.06
CA PRO A 15 16.96 -50.79 -3.36
C PRO A 15 15.89 -51.72 -4.02
N ALA A 16 15.38 -51.34 -5.22
CA ALA A 16 14.77 -52.19 -6.27
C ALA A 16 14.43 -51.31 -7.49
N SER A 17 14.37 -51.69 -8.77
CA SER A 17 14.79 -52.83 -9.61
C SER A 17 14.55 -52.39 -11.07
N SER A 18 15.39 -52.82 -12.01
CA SER A 18 15.42 -52.47 -13.45
C SER A 18 14.58 -53.37 -14.36
N GLN A 19 14.01 -52.81 -15.45
CA GLN A 19 13.81 -53.39 -16.80
C GLN A 19 13.63 -52.19 -17.77
N GLY A 20 14.16 -52.05 -18.99
CA GLY A 20 14.91 -52.91 -19.91
C GLY A 20 14.36 -52.71 -21.34
N ALA A 21 15.03 -51.94 -22.20
CA ALA A 21 14.86 -52.01 -23.67
C ALA A 21 16.09 -51.42 -24.40
N SER A 22 16.58 -52.16 -25.39
CA SER A 22 17.90 -52.13 -26.04
C SER A 22 18.16 -50.95 -27.01
N PRO A 23 19.44 -50.67 -27.34
CA PRO A 23 19.85 -49.62 -28.27
C PRO A 23 19.89 -50.09 -29.74
N ILE A 24 19.54 -49.21 -30.67
CA ILE A 24 19.84 -49.33 -32.11
C ILE A 24 20.98 -48.35 -32.42
N VAL A 25 22.02 -48.87 -33.05
CA VAL A 25 23.23 -48.17 -33.51
C VAL A 25 22.96 -47.46 -34.84
N LEU A 26 23.74 -46.39 -35.09
CA LEU A 26 24.08 -45.64 -36.32
C LEU A 26 23.79 -44.15 -36.10
N SER A 27 24.69 -43.19 -36.29
CA SER A 27 26.04 -43.16 -36.86
C SER A 27 26.70 -41.86 -36.39
N ASP A 28 28.03 -41.86 -36.33
CA ASP A 28 28.87 -40.70 -36.01
C ASP A 28 28.62 -39.55 -36.99
N ASP A 29 28.13 -38.42 -36.49
CA ASP A 29 28.34 -37.11 -37.11
C ASP A 29 28.85 -36.16 -36.01
N GLU A 30 30.12 -35.79 -36.12
CA GLU A 30 30.83 -34.86 -35.24
C GLU A 30 30.18 -33.46 -35.27
N ALA A 31 29.19 -33.22 -34.41
CA ALA A 31 28.70 -31.89 -34.10
C ALA A 31 29.64 -31.23 -33.07
N ASN A 32 30.64 -30.52 -33.60
CA ASN A 32 31.53 -29.54 -32.97
C ASN A 32 30.96 -28.88 -31.70
N THR A 33 31.15 -29.50 -30.53
CA THR A 33 30.79 -28.92 -29.23
C THR A 33 31.95 -28.06 -28.75
N GLN A 34 32.00 -26.79 -29.17
CA GLN A 34 32.96 -25.84 -28.62
C GLN A 34 32.56 -25.49 -27.18
N GLN A 35 33.26 -26.09 -26.22
CA GLN A 35 33.19 -25.75 -24.80
C GLN A 35 33.48 -24.27 -24.56
N LEU A 36 32.76 -23.67 -23.61
CA LEU A 36 33.06 -22.35 -23.08
C LEU A 36 34.52 -22.23 -22.58
N PRO A 37 35.06 -21.00 -22.54
CA PRO A 37 36.41 -20.77 -22.02
C PRO A 37 36.55 -21.28 -20.58
N SER A 38 37.70 -21.88 -20.27
CA SER A 38 37.99 -22.41 -18.94
C SER A 38 37.78 -21.36 -17.83
N LYS A 39 37.43 -21.79 -16.60
CA LYS A 39 37.33 -20.91 -15.40
C LYS A 39 38.57 -20.04 -15.17
N LYS A 40 39.73 -20.46 -15.68
CA LYS A 40 41.01 -19.72 -15.60
C LYS A 40 41.00 -18.49 -16.52
N THR A 41 40.47 -18.64 -17.73
CA THR A 41 40.34 -17.60 -18.76
C THR A 41 39.32 -16.52 -18.38
N GLN A 42 38.20 -16.91 -17.75
CA GLN A 42 37.20 -15.96 -17.24
C GLN A 42 37.74 -15.05 -16.13
N LYS A 43 38.63 -15.58 -15.27
CA LYS A 43 39.25 -14.82 -14.17
C LYS A 43 40.22 -13.75 -14.69
N GLU A 44 40.94 -14.03 -15.77
CA GLU A 44 41.84 -13.07 -16.42
C GLU A 44 41.06 -11.92 -17.08
N ILE A 45 39.94 -12.21 -17.75
CA ILE A 45 39.07 -11.18 -18.36
C ILE A 45 38.42 -10.28 -17.29
N SER A 46 38.04 -10.84 -16.14
CA SER A 46 37.46 -10.07 -15.02
C SER A 46 38.40 -9.00 -14.45
N SER A 47 39.72 -9.15 -14.64
CA SER A 47 40.74 -8.23 -14.09
C SER A 47 40.89 -6.91 -14.87
N ILE A 48 40.40 -6.82 -16.11
CA ILE A 48 40.55 -5.64 -16.99
C ILE A 48 39.65 -4.48 -16.52
N LYS A 49 40.16 -3.32 -16.08
CA LYS A 49 39.28 -2.29 -15.45
C LYS A 49 38.22 -1.64 -16.35
N LYS A 50 38.43 -1.54 -17.67
CA LYS A 50 37.51 -0.83 -18.59
C LYS A 50 36.47 -1.78 -19.20
N PRO A 51 35.15 -1.51 -19.09
CA PRO A 51 34.08 -2.39 -19.59
C PRO A 51 34.15 -2.68 -21.10
N ALA A 52 34.44 -1.68 -21.93
CA ALA A 52 34.58 -1.87 -23.38
C ALA A 52 35.77 -2.79 -23.75
N ALA A 53 36.88 -2.69 -23.00
CA ALA A 53 38.03 -3.56 -23.19
C ALA A 53 37.76 -5.00 -22.67
N ARG A 54 36.94 -5.15 -21.63
CA ARG A 54 36.43 -6.45 -21.16
C ARG A 54 35.56 -7.12 -22.21
N ASP A 55 34.63 -6.37 -22.81
CA ASP A 55 33.73 -6.87 -23.85
C ASP A 55 34.51 -7.34 -25.09
N ALA A 56 35.50 -6.56 -25.54
CA ALA A 56 36.38 -6.93 -26.66
C ALA A 56 37.19 -8.21 -26.37
N ALA A 57 37.75 -8.34 -25.16
CA ALA A 57 38.48 -9.54 -24.75
C ALA A 57 37.56 -10.77 -24.63
N PHE A 58 36.31 -10.57 -24.23
CA PHE A 58 35.31 -11.64 -24.17
C PHE A 58 34.89 -12.11 -25.57
N LYS A 59 34.62 -11.18 -26.50
CA LYS A 59 34.30 -11.48 -27.90
C LYS A 59 35.41 -12.25 -28.62
N ALA A 60 36.67 -11.97 -28.29
CA ALA A 60 37.82 -12.68 -28.86
C ALA A 60 37.83 -14.19 -28.55
N LEU A 61 37.07 -14.64 -27.54
CA LEU A 61 36.89 -16.06 -27.22
C LEU A 61 35.92 -16.80 -28.17
N TYR A 62 35.13 -16.05 -28.95
CA TYR A 62 34.14 -16.57 -29.88
C TYR A 62 34.43 -16.08 -31.31
N PRO A 63 35.55 -16.51 -31.92
CA PRO A 63 35.94 -16.04 -33.24
C PRO A 63 34.88 -16.42 -34.28
N GLY A 64 34.38 -15.43 -35.02
CA GLY A 64 33.43 -15.63 -36.12
C GLY A 64 31.96 -15.79 -35.72
N LYS A 65 31.60 -15.67 -34.43
CA LYS A 65 30.20 -15.68 -33.98
C LYS A 65 29.63 -14.27 -33.84
N SER A 66 28.38 -14.10 -34.24
CA SER A 66 27.60 -12.90 -33.99
C SER A 66 27.18 -12.78 -32.53
N ASP A 67 26.77 -11.57 -32.14
CA ASP A 67 26.32 -11.28 -30.78
C ASP A 67 25.11 -12.12 -30.33
N VAL A 68 24.23 -12.47 -31.27
CA VAL A 68 23.03 -13.28 -31.03
C VAL A 68 23.42 -14.74 -30.78
N GLU A 69 24.33 -15.29 -31.59
CA GLU A 69 24.80 -16.67 -31.44
C GLU A 69 25.59 -16.89 -30.14
N ILE A 70 26.31 -15.85 -29.67
CA ILE A 70 26.99 -15.88 -28.37
C ILE A 70 25.97 -15.93 -27.23
N LEU A 71 24.89 -15.13 -27.32
CA LEU A 71 23.83 -15.10 -26.31
C LEU A 71 23.06 -16.42 -26.25
N GLU A 72 22.70 -17.00 -27.40
CA GLU A 72 22.02 -18.30 -27.46
C GLU A 72 22.85 -19.42 -26.82
N ALA A 73 24.16 -19.45 -27.09
CA ALA A 73 25.06 -20.41 -26.47
C ALA A 73 25.16 -20.23 -24.94
N GLN A 74 25.11 -18.99 -24.45
CA GLN A 74 25.09 -18.70 -23.00
C GLN A 74 23.76 -19.12 -22.36
N ILE A 75 22.62 -18.87 -23.01
CA ILE A 75 21.30 -19.27 -22.51
C ILE A 75 21.20 -20.79 -22.38
N GLN A 76 21.67 -21.54 -23.40
CA GLN A 76 21.70 -23.00 -23.35
C GLN A 76 22.57 -23.55 -22.21
N GLU A 77 23.69 -22.89 -21.89
CA GLU A 77 24.52 -23.30 -20.75
C GLU A 77 23.84 -22.97 -19.41
N TRP A 78 23.19 -21.81 -19.29
CA TRP A 78 22.48 -21.42 -18.07
C TRP A 78 21.31 -22.34 -17.75
N ASP A 79 20.62 -22.83 -18.78
CA ASP A 79 19.51 -23.79 -18.63
C ASP A 79 20.01 -25.18 -18.20
N ASN A 80 21.17 -25.62 -18.73
CA ASN A 80 21.76 -26.93 -18.45
C ASN A 80 22.64 -27.00 -17.18
N SER A 81 23.03 -25.84 -16.61
CA SER A 81 23.94 -25.75 -15.46
C SER A 81 23.22 -25.86 -14.11
N SER A 82 23.96 -26.20 -13.05
CA SER A 82 23.52 -26.04 -11.63
C SER A 82 23.05 -24.61 -11.27
N LEU A 83 23.33 -23.62 -12.12
CA LEU A 83 22.82 -22.24 -12.04
C LEU A 83 21.36 -22.09 -12.51
N CYS A 84 20.77 -23.14 -13.10
CA CYS A 84 19.39 -23.21 -13.58
C CYS A 84 18.36 -22.69 -12.57
N ASN A 85 18.55 -22.96 -11.27
CA ASN A 85 17.58 -22.52 -10.25
C ASN A 85 17.48 -21.00 -10.12
N THR A 86 18.53 -20.24 -10.41
CA THR A 86 18.49 -18.77 -10.37
C THR A 86 17.84 -18.20 -11.63
N TYR A 87 18.05 -18.84 -12.78
CA TYR A 87 17.60 -18.34 -14.08
C TYR A 87 16.17 -18.73 -14.44
N LYS A 88 15.62 -19.81 -13.87
CA LYS A 88 14.20 -20.23 -14.03
C LYS A 88 13.17 -19.16 -13.68
N HIS A 89 13.52 -18.23 -12.80
CA HIS A 89 12.63 -17.13 -12.40
C HIS A 89 12.51 -16.03 -13.47
N PHE A 90 13.49 -15.93 -14.36
CA PHE A 90 13.57 -14.87 -15.36
C PHE A 90 13.10 -15.38 -16.72
N ASP A 91 12.50 -14.50 -17.52
CA ASP A 91 12.10 -14.83 -18.88
C ASP A 91 13.34 -14.84 -19.79
N LEU A 92 13.89 -16.04 -20.03
CA LEU A 92 15.12 -16.23 -20.80
C LEU A 92 15.00 -15.71 -22.24
N THR A 93 13.78 -15.62 -22.78
CA THR A 93 13.54 -15.13 -24.15
C THR A 93 13.73 -13.62 -24.29
N LYS A 94 13.80 -12.89 -23.17
CA LYS A 94 13.91 -11.43 -23.12
C LYS A 94 15.20 -10.93 -22.49
N ILE A 95 16.19 -11.80 -22.33
CA ILE A 95 17.52 -11.40 -21.85
C ILE A 95 18.22 -10.60 -22.93
N THR A 96 18.72 -9.42 -22.57
CA THR A 96 19.52 -8.57 -23.46
C THR A 96 20.90 -8.34 -22.88
N MET A 97 21.89 -8.21 -23.77
CA MET A 97 23.29 -8.07 -23.39
C MET A 97 23.85 -6.69 -23.71
N GLU A 98 24.32 -5.98 -22.70
CA GLU A 98 24.88 -4.62 -22.83
C GLU A 98 26.39 -4.56 -22.51
N ILE A 99 27.02 -3.42 -22.81
CA ILE A 99 28.45 -3.16 -22.51
C ILE A 99 28.61 -2.50 -21.12
N SER A 100 27.56 -1.85 -20.60
CA SER A 100 27.53 -1.10 -19.33
C SER A 100 26.83 -1.85 -18.18
N LYS A 101 27.00 -1.35 -16.94
CA LYS A 101 26.42 -1.93 -15.72
C LYS A 101 24.91 -2.17 -15.91
N GLY A 102 24.49 -3.44 -15.84
CA GLY A 102 23.09 -3.81 -15.85
C GLY A 102 22.39 -3.28 -14.59
N VAL A 103 21.31 -2.53 -14.77
CA VAL A 103 20.43 -2.07 -13.70
C VAL A 103 19.18 -2.94 -13.72
N MET A 104 18.89 -3.63 -12.62
CA MET A 104 17.59 -4.26 -12.41
C MET A 104 16.69 -3.28 -11.66
N LYS A 105 15.59 -2.85 -12.29
CA LYS A 105 14.49 -2.17 -11.60
C LYS A 105 13.55 -3.23 -11.01
N ASN A 106 13.22 -3.11 -9.73
CA ASN A 106 12.25 -3.98 -9.06
C ASN A 106 10.83 -3.38 -9.22
N PRO A 107 9.78 -4.16 -9.57
CA PRO A 107 9.75 -5.58 -9.92
C PRO A 107 9.78 -5.82 -11.45
N SER A 108 10.76 -6.60 -11.92
CA SER A 108 10.89 -7.00 -13.33
C SER A 108 11.53 -8.39 -13.41
N THR A 109 10.96 -9.28 -14.24
CA THR A 109 11.55 -10.58 -14.60
C THR A 109 12.42 -10.52 -15.85
N PHE A 110 12.62 -9.33 -16.42
CA PHE A 110 13.54 -9.05 -17.52
C PHE A 110 14.95 -8.80 -16.99
N VAL A 111 15.96 -9.37 -17.67
CA VAL A 111 17.37 -9.26 -17.26
C VAL A 111 18.18 -8.59 -18.37
N THR A 112 18.78 -7.45 -18.03
CA THR A 112 19.83 -6.82 -18.85
C THR A 112 21.16 -6.94 -18.12
N ARG A 113 22.16 -7.57 -18.73
CA ARG A 113 23.48 -7.78 -18.08
C ARG A 113 24.67 -7.66 -19.04
N PRO A 114 25.87 -7.37 -18.52
CA PRO A 114 27.09 -7.43 -19.32
C PRO A 114 27.45 -8.85 -19.77
N ARG A 115 27.97 -8.99 -20.99
CA ARG A 115 28.38 -10.28 -21.63
C ARG A 115 29.39 -11.09 -20.85
N PHE A 116 30.32 -10.39 -20.24
CA PHE A 116 31.42 -10.96 -19.47
C PHE A 116 31.05 -11.23 -18.01
N ASP A 117 29.85 -10.85 -17.54
CA ASP A 117 29.46 -11.10 -16.17
C ASP A 117 29.02 -12.57 -16.01
N SER A 118 29.67 -13.30 -15.12
CA SER A 118 29.33 -14.68 -14.75
C SER A 118 28.76 -14.80 -13.33
N SER A 119 28.69 -13.70 -12.59
CA SER A 119 28.13 -13.68 -11.25
C SER A 119 26.61 -13.82 -11.29
N THR A 120 26.07 -14.68 -10.43
CA THR A 120 24.63 -14.82 -10.21
C THR A 120 24.18 -14.21 -8.89
N SER A 121 25.08 -13.58 -8.12
CA SER A 121 24.77 -13.05 -6.79
C SER A 121 23.68 -11.98 -6.80
N ASN A 122 23.67 -11.08 -7.79
CA ASN A 122 22.64 -10.05 -7.91
C ASN A 122 21.28 -10.65 -8.30
N LEU A 123 21.27 -11.63 -9.20
CA LEU A 123 20.07 -12.37 -9.61
C LEU A 123 19.51 -13.20 -8.45
N ALA A 124 20.37 -13.82 -7.64
CA ALA A 124 19.97 -14.56 -6.46
C ALA A 124 19.43 -13.65 -5.34
N LYS A 125 19.99 -12.44 -5.18
CA LYS A 125 19.43 -11.40 -4.30
C LYS A 125 18.06 -10.94 -4.79
N HIS A 126 17.92 -10.66 -6.08
CA HIS A 126 16.62 -10.35 -6.69
C HIS A 126 15.62 -11.48 -6.45
N LEU A 127 15.98 -12.73 -6.76
CA LEU A 127 15.12 -13.89 -6.55
C LEU A 127 14.63 -13.98 -5.11
N LYS A 128 15.51 -13.78 -4.12
CA LYS A 128 15.13 -13.76 -2.70
C LYS A 128 14.19 -12.62 -2.34
N LEU A 129 14.38 -11.43 -2.89
CA LEU A 129 13.50 -10.28 -2.65
C LEU A 129 12.16 -10.40 -3.39
N CYS A 130 12.17 -10.99 -4.58
CA CYS A 130 11.00 -11.20 -5.43
C CYS A 130 10.13 -12.34 -4.90
N MET A 131 10.74 -13.48 -4.54
CA MET A 131 10.03 -14.62 -3.95
C MET A 131 9.76 -14.45 -2.45
N GLY A 132 10.59 -13.70 -1.72
CA GLY A 132 10.40 -13.43 -0.29
C GLY A 132 9.18 -12.56 0.02
N LYS A 133 8.59 -11.91 -0.99
CA LYS A 133 7.34 -11.15 -0.89
C LYS A 133 6.09 -11.96 -1.28
N ILE A 134 6.25 -13.19 -1.78
CA ILE A 134 5.13 -14.06 -2.14
C ILE A 134 5.03 -15.12 -1.05
N ALA A 135 4.18 -14.89 -0.05
CA ALA A 135 3.83 -15.93 0.90
C ALA A 135 3.28 -17.15 0.13
N THR A 136 3.67 -18.36 0.54
CA THR A 136 3.03 -19.58 0.03
C THR A 136 1.52 -19.48 0.30
N PRO A 137 0.64 -20.00 -0.58
CA PRO A 137 -0.81 -19.84 -0.42
C PRO A 137 -1.33 -20.22 0.97
N GLU A 138 -0.68 -21.21 1.61
CA GLU A 138 -0.98 -21.68 2.97
C GLU A 138 -0.61 -20.66 4.06
N ASN A 139 0.47 -19.88 3.88
CA ASN A 139 0.92 -18.87 4.83
C ASN A 139 0.26 -17.50 4.61
N THR A 140 -0.16 -17.19 3.38
CA THR A 140 -0.90 -15.95 3.07
C THR A 140 -2.23 -15.89 3.81
N ILE A 141 -2.90 -17.04 3.96
CA ILE A 141 -4.15 -17.17 4.71
C ILE A 141 -3.95 -16.81 6.18
N GLN A 142 -2.86 -17.24 6.81
CA GLN A 142 -2.62 -16.97 8.24
C GLN A 142 -2.21 -15.52 8.52
N GLN A 143 -1.49 -14.87 7.61
CA GLN A 143 -1.09 -13.47 7.76
C GLN A 143 -2.25 -12.49 7.52
N TYR A 144 -3.14 -12.76 6.55
CA TYR A 144 -4.32 -11.91 6.32
C TYR A 144 -5.51 -12.22 7.24
N ALA A 145 -5.60 -13.45 7.75
CA ALA A 145 -6.73 -13.92 8.56
C ALA A 145 -6.40 -14.03 10.06
N VAL A 146 -5.57 -13.13 10.60
CA VAL A 146 -5.41 -13.00 12.06
C VAL A 146 -6.79 -12.71 12.67
N GLY A 147 -7.39 -13.74 13.29
CA GLY A 147 -8.73 -13.69 13.90
C GLY A 147 -9.88 -14.31 13.07
N SER A 148 -9.65 -14.80 11.85
CA SER A 148 -10.67 -15.48 11.04
C SER A 148 -10.22 -16.89 10.69
N ALA A 149 -10.72 -17.91 11.40
CA ALA A 149 -10.38 -19.29 11.10
C ALA A 149 -11.00 -19.72 9.75
N TYR A 150 -10.15 -20.09 8.78
CA TYR A 150 -10.57 -20.74 7.53
C TYR A 150 -10.90 -22.21 7.81
N ASP A 151 -12.17 -22.61 7.68
CA ASP A 151 -12.61 -24.01 7.76
C ASP A 151 -13.76 -24.31 6.80
N LYS A 152 -13.49 -25.17 5.82
CA LYS A 152 -14.44 -25.66 4.81
C LYS A 152 -15.57 -26.51 5.42
N GLY A 153 -15.36 -27.10 6.61
CA GLY A 153 -16.32 -27.94 7.32
C GLY A 153 -17.34 -27.16 8.15
N GLN A 154 -16.95 -26.03 8.75
CA GLN A 154 -17.81 -25.21 9.60
C GLN A 154 -19.02 -24.61 8.88
N PHE A 155 -18.90 -24.34 7.58
CA PHE A 155 -19.97 -23.76 6.75
C PHE A 155 -21.25 -24.63 6.73
N ARG A 156 -21.14 -25.94 6.96
CA ARG A 156 -22.26 -26.89 6.78
C ARG A 156 -23.09 -27.20 8.04
N PHE A 157 -22.68 -26.79 9.25
CA PHE A 157 -23.20 -27.45 10.46
C PHE A 157 -24.04 -26.62 11.44
N LYS A 158 -24.15 -25.30 11.33
CA LYS A 158 -24.79 -24.51 12.41
C LYS A 158 -25.92 -23.61 11.88
N GLY A 159 -27.18 -23.91 12.19
CA GLY A 159 -28.34 -23.18 11.66
C GLY A 159 -29.48 -22.95 12.67
N ALA A 160 -29.17 -22.63 13.93
CA ALA A 160 -30.20 -22.56 14.97
C ALA A 160 -30.17 -21.31 15.88
N ILE A 161 -29.32 -20.31 15.60
CA ILE A 161 -29.32 -19.00 16.27
C ILE A 161 -29.01 -17.94 15.18
N PRO A 162 -29.72 -16.80 15.09
CA PRO A 162 -29.41 -15.74 14.14
C PRO A 162 -28.13 -15.03 14.59
N GLU A 163 -27.00 -15.67 14.31
CA GLU A 163 -25.66 -15.12 14.49
C GLU A 163 -25.17 -14.66 13.12
N LEU A 164 -24.68 -13.42 13.05
CA LEU A 164 -24.04 -12.91 11.84
C LEU A 164 -22.75 -13.70 11.60
N ARG A 165 -22.59 -14.23 10.39
CA ARG A 165 -21.41 -15.01 10.02
C ARG A 165 -20.68 -14.39 8.86
N SER A 166 -19.37 -14.37 8.99
CA SER A 166 -18.45 -14.03 7.92
C SER A 166 -17.58 -15.25 7.62
N PHE A 167 -17.43 -15.58 6.34
CA PHE A 167 -16.56 -16.65 5.88
C PHE A 167 -15.68 -16.09 4.78
N ILE A 168 -14.37 -16.30 4.90
CA ILE A 168 -13.45 -16.05 3.80
C ILE A 168 -13.54 -17.23 2.85
N LEU A 169 -13.91 -16.96 1.60
CA LEU A 169 -14.07 -18.00 0.59
C LEU A 169 -12.75 -18.34 -0.09
N ASP A 170 -12.00 -17.33 -0.54
CA ASP A 170 -10.81 -17.53 -1.37
C ASP A 170 -9.83 -16.36 -1.25
N PHE A 171 -8.56 -16.62 -1.57
CA PHE A 171 -7.52 -15.60 -1.76
C PHE A 171 -6.91 -15.83 -3.16
N ILE A 172 -7.44 -15.11 -4.14
CA ILE A 172 -7.07 -15.30 -5.54
C ILE A 172 -5.91 -14.37 -5.88
N ALA A 173 -4.77 -14.94 -6.25
CA ALA A 173 -3.69 -14.18 -6.86
C ALA A 173 -4.13 -13.73 -8.26
N LEU A 174 -4.16 -12.41 -8.47
CA LEU A 174 -4.47 -11.80 -9.76
C LEU A 174 -3.17 -11.63 -10.56
N HIS A 175 -3.18 -12.05 -11.82
CA HIS A 175 -1.99 -12.01 -12.70
C HIS A 175 -2.13 -11.04 -13.87
N GLU A 176 -3.33 -10.47 -14.03
CA GLU A 176 -3.66 -9.51 -15.07
C GLU A 176 -4.03 -8.17 -14.44
N LYS A 177 -4.17 -7.14 -15.28
CA LYS A 177 -4.64 -5.83 -14.83
C LYS A 177 -6.02 -5.98 -14.19
N HIS A 178 -6.25 -5.25 -13.09
CA HIS A 178 -7.47 -5.33 -12.29
C HIS A 178 -8.68 -4.65 -12.95
N GLU A 179 -9.00 -5.04 -14.19
CA GLU A 179 -10.16 -4.56 -14.92
C GLU A 179 -11.42 -5.30 -14.45
N GLY A 180 -12.56 -4.60 -14.49
CA GLY A 180 -13.81 -5.12 -13.90
C GLY A 180 -14.26 -6.47 -14.46
N GLU A 181 -14.01 -6.74 -15.75
CA GLU A 181 -14.35 -8.02 -16.39
C GLU A 181 -13.54 -9.18 -15.79
N TYR A 182 -12.22 -9.00 -15.70
CA TYR A 182 -11.32 -10.00 -15.12
C TYR A 182 -11.64 -10.27 -13.65
N LEU A 183 -11.88 -9.21 -12.87
CA LEU A 183 -12.27 -9.32 -11.47
C LEU A 183 -13.60 -10.09 -11.31
N SER A 184 -14.59 -9.78 -12.16
CA SER A 184 -15.88 -10.47 -12.18
C SER A 184 -15.71 -11.95 -12.50
N GLN A 185 -14.92 -12.28 -13.52
CA GLN A 185 -14.64 -13.66 -13.89
C GLN A 185 -14.06 -14.45 -12.71
N LYS A 186 -13.04 -13.90 -12.04
CA LYS A 186 -12.41 -14.56 -10.88
C LYS A 186 -13.36 -14.71 -9.70
N PHE A 187 -14.21 -13.72 -9.45
CA PHE A 187 -15.24 -13.78 -8.43
C PHE A 187 -16.27 -14.89 -8.70
N VAL A 188 -16.80 -14.96 -9.93
CA VAL A 188 -17.78 -15.98 -10.33
C VAL A 188 -17.17 -17.38 -10.34
N GLU A 189 -15.93 -17.55 -10.80
CA GLU A 189 -15.17 -18.81 -10.70
C GLU A 189 -15.05 -19.30 -9.25
N SER A 190 -14.84 -18.36 -8.30
CA SER A 190 -14.82 -18.68 -6.87
C SER A 190 -16.18 -19.17 -6.38
N LEU A 191 -17.27 -18.42 -6.64
CA LEU A 191 -18.62 -18.83 -6.24
C LEU A 191 -19.02 -20.19 -6.82
N ALA A 192 -18.66 -20.46 -8.07
CA ALA A 192 -18.89 -21.74 -8.74
C ALA A 192 -18.16 -22.90 -8.05
N ARG A 193 -16.90 -22.68 -7.64
CA ARG A 193 -16.11 -23.68 -6.89
C ARG A 193 -16.76 -24.09 -5.56
N PHE A 194 -17.46 -23.16 -4.93
CA PHE A 194 -18.19 -23.40 -3.68
C PHE A 194 -19.65 -23.82 -3.88
N GLY A 195 -20.17 -23.80 -5.12
CA GLY A 195 -21.55 -24.16 -5.44
C GLY A 195 -22.57 -23.20 -4.82
N ILE A 196 -22.25 -21.90 -4.82
CA ILE A 196 -23.09 -20.83 -4.24
C ILE A 196 -23.37 -19.71 -5.24
N GLN A 197 -23.13 -19.93 -6.54
CA GLN A 197 -23.35 -18.90 -7.56
C GLN A 197 -24.81 -18.42 -7.63
N ASP A 198 -25.76 -19.25 -7.20
CA ASP A 198 -27.20 -18.97 -7.14
C ASP A 198 -27.63 -18.25 -5.85
N LYS A 199 -26.70 -18.03 -4.90
CA LYS A 199 -26.97 -17.46 -3.57
C LYS A 199 -26.38 -16.07 -3.37
N ALA A 200 -25.79 -15.48 -4.41
CA ALA A 200 -25.28 -14.12 -4.36
C ALA A 200 -26.46 -13.13 -4.21
N PHE A 201 -26.32 -12.13 -3.35
CA PHE A 201 -27.37 -11.14 -3.11
C PHE A 201 -26.84 -9.70 -3.18
N GLY A 202 -26.08 -9.26 -2.18
CA GLY A 202 -25.49 -7.92 -2.15
C GLY A 202 -23.99 -7.95 -2.37
N LEU A 203 -23.47 -6.96 -3.09
CA LEU A 203 -22.04 -6.82 -3.39
C LEU A 203 -21.49 -5.56 -2.74
N ILE A 204 -20.49 -5.71 -1.87
CA ILE A 204 -19.78 -4.61 -1.21
C ILE A 204 -18.32 -4.64 -1.67
N GLY A 205 -17.84 -3.52 -2.20
CA GLY A 205 -16.43 -3.30 -2.55
C GLY A 205 -16.06 -1.84 -2.33
N ASN A 206 -14.77 -1.51 -2.43
CA ASN A 206 -14.37 -0.09 -2.46
C ASN A 206 -14.99 0.60 -3.70
N ASN A 207 -15.02 1.92 -3.72
CA ASN A 207 -15.78 2.67 -4.72
C ASN A 207 -14.97 2.96 -6.00
N ALA A 208 -13.83 2.30 -6.18
CA ALA A 208 -13.03 2.43 -7.39
C ALA A 208 -13.84 2.04 -8.63
N SER A 209 -13.56 2.70 -9.75
CA SER A 209 -14.28 2.52 -11.02
C SER A 209 -14.22 1.08 -11.55
N ASN A 210 -13.15 0.35 -11.28
CA ASN A 210 -13.03 -1.06 -11.67
C ASN A 210 -14.04 -1.95 -10.95
N ASN A 211 -14.37 -1.66 -9.69
CA ASN A 211 -15.38 -2.38 -8.93
C ASN A 211 -16.81 -2.07 -9.42
N GLU A 212 -17.03 -0.88 -9.94
CA GLU A 212 -18.30 -0.53 -10.60
C GLU A 212 -18.55 -1.43 -11.81
N LYS A 213 -17.56 -1.50 -12.71
CA LYS A 213 -17.61 -2.39 -13.89
C LYS A 213 -17.72 -3.85 -13.48
N MET A 214 -16.98 -4.27 -12.45
CA MET A 214 -17.05 -5.63 -11.93
C MET A 214 -18.47 -6.02 -11.54
N VAL A 215 -19.18 -5.16 -10.81
CA VAL A 215 -20.56 -5.42 -10.38
C VAL A 215 -21.51 -5.55 -11.56
N GLU A 216 -21.34 -4.74 -12.60
CA GLU A 216 -22.13 -4.86 -13.84
C GLU A 216 -21.88 -6.20 -14.54
N TYR A 217 -20.62 -6.64 -14.64
CA TYR A 217 -20.28 -7.94 -15.21
C TYR A 217 -20.78 -9.11 -14.36
N ILE A 218 -20.76 -9.00 -13.03
CA ILE A 218 -21.32 -10.02 -12.13
C ILE A 218 -22.82 -10.17 -12.37
N GLY A 219 -23.56 -9.06 -12.49
CA GLY A 219 -25.00 -9.10 -12.78
C GLY A 219 -25.33 -9.78 -14.12
N LYS A 220 -24.47 -9.59 -15.14
CA LYS A 220 -24.59 -10.29 -16.43
C LYS A 220 -24.25 -11.78 -16.33
N ALA A 221 -23.26 -12.13 -15.51
CA ALA A 221 -22.81 -13.52 -15.33
C ALA A 221 -23.74 -14.34 -14.42
N LEU A 222 -24.44 -13.69 -13.48
CA LEU A 222 -25.35 -14.32 -12.51
C LEU A 222 -26.79 -13.79 -12.64
N PRO A 223 -27.43 -13.93 -13.82
CA PRO A 223 -28.73 -13.29 -14.11
C PRO A 223 -29.89 -13.83 -13.29
N THR A 224 -29.74 -15.01 -12.68
CA THR A 224 -30.75 -15.63 -11.81
C THR A 224 -30.69 -15.14 -10.37
N THR A 225 -29.71 -14.29 -10.02
CA THR A 225 -29.52 -13.78 -8.67
C THR A 225 -29.83 -12.28 -8.60
N PRO A 226 -30.16 -11.75 -7.40
CA PRO A 226 -30.27 -10.31 -7.21
C PRO A 226 -28.92 -9.57 -7.22
N ALA A 227 -27.77 -10.28 -7.29
CA ALA A 227 -26.45 -9.66 -7.25
C ALA A 227 -26.15 -8.87 -8.53
N GLY A 228 -25.90 -7.58 -8.40
CA GLY A 228 -25.66 -6.68 -9.53
C GLY A 228 -25.72 -5.21 -9.11
N ALA A 229 -25.96 -4.32 -10.07
CA ALA A 229 -25.95 -2.88 -9.83
C ALA A 229 -26.97 -2.44 -8.77
N THR A 230 -28.19 -2.98 -8.81
CA THR A 230 -29.29 -2.61 -7.90
C THR A 230 -29.12 -3.11 -6.47
N SER A 231 -28.16 -4.00 -6.23
CA SER A 231 -27.80 -4.57 -4.93
C SER A 231 -26.36 -4.28 -4.55
N ARG A 232 -25.71 -3.35 -5.26
CA ARG A 232 -24.38 -2.84 -4.91
C ARG A 232 -24.48 -2.00 -3.65
N VAL A 233 -23.57 -2.19 -2.72
CA VAL A 233 -23.41 -1.32 -1.57
C VAL A 233 -22.04 -0.66 -1.69
N GLN A 234 -22.05 0.66 -1.63
CA GLN A 234 -20.84 1.48 -1.63
C GLN A 234 -20.16 1.34 -0.26
N CYS A 235 -18.84 1.22 -0.25
CA CYS A 235 -18.11 1.11 1.01
C CYS A 235 -18.12 2.46 1.73
N LEU A 236 -18.90 2.59 2.81
CA LEU A 236 -19.01 3.84 3.57
C LEU A 236 -17.68 4.32 4.14
N LEU A 237 -16.80 3.41 4.56
CA LEU A 237 -15.50 3.81 5.09
C LEU A 237 -14.60 4.38 3.99
N HIS A 238 -14.69 3.84 2.76
CA HIS A 238 -14.05 4.44 1.59
C HIS A 238 -14.65 5.81 1.25
N ILE A 239 -15.98 5.98 1.35
CA ILE A 239 -16.63 7.29 1.18
C ILE A 239 -16.08 8.30 2.20
N MET A 240 -16.03 7.93 3.48
CA MET A 240 -15.48 8.79 4.53
C MET A 240 -14.01 9.14 4.29
N ASN A 241 -13.21 8.19 3.79
CA ASN A 241 -11.83 8.47 3.41
C ASN A 241 -11.74 9.46 2.24
N LEU A 242 -12.56 9.29 1.20
CA LEU A 242 -12.64 10.23 0.07
C LEU A 242 -13.04 11.63 0.52
N VAL A 243 -13.98 11.74 1.46
CA VAL A 243 -14.37 13.02 2.06
C VAL A 243 -13.19 13.66 2.78
N ILE A 244 -12.47 12.91 3.63
CA ILE A 244 -11.27 13.41 4.31
C ILE A 244 -10.22 13.88 3.31
N VAL A 245 -9.91 13.06 2.31
CA VAL A 245 -8.92 13.40 1.26
C VAL A 245 -9.35 14.67 0.55
N ALA A 246 -10.61 14.79 0.12
CA ALA A 246 -11.12 15.99 -0.53
C ALA A 246 -11.09 17.22 0.38
N THR A 247 -11.35 17.07 1.68
CA THR A 247 -11.28 18.19 2.62
C THR A 247 -9.87 18.74 2.82
N VAL A 248 -8.84 17.88 2.68
CA VAL A 248 -7.44 18.29 2.82
C VAL A 248 -6.72 18.51 1.50
N SER A 249 -7.31 18.06 0.38
CA SER A 249 -6.70 18.15 -0.94
C SER A 249 -6.29 19.55 -1.40
N PRO A 250 -7.00 20.65 -1.03
CA PRO A 250 -6.54 22.00 -1.34
C PRO A 250 -5.17 22.32 -0.73
N PHE A 251 -4.79 21.62 0.32
CA PHE A 251 -3.58 21.85 1.10
C PHE A 251 -2.45 20.89 0.74
N THR A 252 -2.73 19.85 -0.05
CA THR A 252 -1.78 18.75 -0.29
C THR A 252 -1.51 18.50 -1.77
N ILE A 253 -2.39 18.92 -2.69
CA ILE A 253 -2.19 18.74 -4.13
C ILE A 253 -1.17 19.77 -4.65
N LYS A 254 -0.16 19.27 -5.38
CA LYS A 254 0.78 20.09 -6.16
C LYS A 254 0.02 20.88 -7.23
N SER A 255 0.02 22.21 -7.14
CA SER A 255 -0.40 23.06 -8.26
C SER A 255 0.50 22.79 -9.46
N LYS A 256 -0.07 22.48 -10.63
CA LYS A 256 0.68 22.39 -11.91
C LYS A 256 1.12 23.78 -12.42
N THR A 257 0.82 24.85 -11.70
CA THR A 257 1.00 26.24 -12.13
C THR A 257 1.54 27.09 -10.97
N SER A 258 2.84 27.02 -10.72
CA SER A 258 3.61 27.99 -9.93
C SER A 258 5.09 27.63 -10.07
N SER A 259 5.90 28.52 -10.65
CA SER A 259 7.29 28.28 -11.01
C SER A 259 8.27 29.00 -10.06
N ASN A 260 7.95 29.10 -8.77
CA ASN A 260 8.77 29.83 -7.77
C ASN A 260 8.69 29.19 -6.36
N ASP A 261 8.83 27.87 -6.26
CA ASP A 261 8.64 27.12 -5.00
C ASP A 261 9.96 26.57 -4.38
N ASP A 262 11.08 27.29 -4.56
CA ASP A 262 12.44 26.81 -4.25
C ASP A 262 12.70 26.43 -2.77
N GLU A 263 12.01 27.01 -1.77
CA GLU A 263 12.29 26.71 -0.35
C GLU A 263 11.49 25.53 0.23
N VAL A 264 10.24 25.33 -0.21
CA VAL A 264 9.38 24.23 0.26
C VAL A 264 9.64 22.96 -0.56
N GLU A 265 9.94 23.11 -1.86
CA GLU A 265 10.43 22.00 -2.69
C GLU A 265 11.75 21.43 -2.17
N GLU A 266 12.63 22.25 -1.57
CA GLU A 266 13.89 21.77 -1.03
C GLU A 266 13.71 20.80 0.15
N ILE A 267 12.61 20.92 0.93
CA ILE A 267 12.30 19.98 2.03
C ILE A 267 11.83 18.64 1.45
N GLY A 268 10.95 18.64 0.44
CA GLY A 268 10.44 17.43 -0.20
C GLY A 268 11.46 16.72 -1.12
N ALA A 269 12.23 17.48 -1.89
CA ALA A 269 13.21 16.95 -2.85
C ALA A 269 14.48 16.37 -2.18
N LYS A 270 14.86 16.88 -1.01
CA LYS A 270 15.97 16.29 -0.22
C LYS A 270 15.59 14.96 0.43
N GLU A 271 14.30 14.67 0.64
CA GLU A 271 13.84 13.35 1.13
C GLU A 271 13.98 12.24 0.07
N GLU A 272 14.04 12.58 -1.22
CA GLU A 272 14.23 11.59 -2.30
C GLU A 272 15.69 11.14 -2.48
N GLN A 273 16.66 11.81 -1.84
CA GLN A 273 18.10 11.57 -2.06
C GLN A 273 18.88 11.09 -0.82
N GLU A 274 18.33 11.19 0.40
CA GLU A 274 18.95 10.63 1.62
C GLU A 274 18.50 9.17 1.83
N GLU A 275 18.98 8.23 0.99
CA GLU A 275 19.08 6.81 1.38
C GLU A 275 20.30 6.66 2.29
N ASP A 276 20.15 6.96 3.59
CA ASP A 276 21.21 6.75 4.57
C ASP A 276 21.28 5.26 4.95
N GLU A 277 22.36 4.60 4.50
CA GLU A 277 22.84 3.30 4.98
C GLU A 277 23.39 3.44 6.42
N GLU A 278 22.56 3.34 7.47
CA GLU A 278 23.09 3.15 8.83
C GLU A 278 22.31 2.07 9.63
N ASP A 279 23.04 0.96 9.87
CA ASP A 279 22.98 -0.10 10.89
C ASP A 279 21.65 -0.42 11.61
N GLU A 280 21.07 -1.57 11.24
CA GLU A 280 20.05 -2.30 11.99
C GLU A 280 20.66 -3.06 13.18
N GLU A 281 20.60 -2.51 14.40
CA GLU A 281 20.60 -3.36 15.60
C GLU A 281 19.53 -2.92 16.62
N ASP A 282 18.63 -3.86 16.90
CA ASP A 282 17.69 -4.01 18.01
C ASP A 282 16.67 -2.87 18.30
N ALA A 283 15.46 -3.06 17.76
CA ALA A 283 14.23 -2.54 18.36
C ALA A 283 13.29 -3.71 18.68
N GLU A 284 12.87 -3.78 19.95
CA GLU A 284 11.88 -4.73 20.46
C GLU A 284 10.59 -4.70 19.62
N HIS A 285 10.08 -5.90 19.34
CA HIS A 285 8.91 -6.24 18.53
C HIS A 285 7.75 -5.21 18.49
N GLU A 286 7.76 -4.36 17.46
CA GLU A 286 6.57 -4.06 16.66
C GLU A 286 6.84 -4.56 15.23
N ASP A 287 5.87 -5.22 14.60
CA ASP A 287 6.01 -6.00 13.36
C ASP A 287 6.63 -5.18 12.19
N PRO A 288 7.89 -5.44 11.79
CA PRO A 288 8.60 -4.65 10.79
C PRO A 288 8.12 -4.89 9.35
N ALA A 289 7.17 -5.81 9.12
CA ALA A 289 6.64 -6.09 7.79
C ALA A 289 5.59 -5.07 7.30
N GLN A 290 5.13 -4.15 8.16
CA GLN A 290 4.04 -3.22 7.82
C GLN A 290 4.48 -1.81 7.39
N ASP A 291 5.73 -1.41 7.64
CA ASP A 291 6.12 0.02 7.59
C ASP A 291 6.99 0.39 6.37
N ALA A 292 7.13 -0.51 5.37
CA ALA A 292 7.94 -0.28 4.18
C ALA A 292 7.16 0.25 2.95
N VAL A 293 5.99 0.89 3.13
CA VAL A 293 5.13 1.32 2.00
C VAL A 293 4.37 2.63 2.26
N ASP A 294 4.99 3.62 2.90
CA ASP A 294 4.26 4.75 3.48
C ASP A 294 4.60 6.14 2.92
N ALA A 295 4.19 6.43 1.67
CA ALA A 295 4.22 7.80 1.12
C ALA A 295 3.05 8.27 0.21
N ALA A 296 2.16 7.41 -0.28
CA ALA A 296 1.14 7.75 -1.28
C ALA A 296 -0.34 7.61 -0.84
N ILE A 297 -0.87 8.51 0.02
CA ILE A 297 -2.32 8.88 -0.07
C ILE A 297 -2.43 10.22 -0.77
N LEU A 298 -1.57 11.17 -0.40
CA LEU A 298 -1.51 12.50 -1.03
C LEU A 298 -0.91 12.45 -2.45
N GLU A 299 -0.55 11.26 -2.91
CA GLU A 299 -0.04 10.97 -4.26
C GLU A 299 -0.70 9.72 -4.84
N ASP A 300 -1.85 9.24 -4.31
CA ASP A 300 -2.62 8.20 -4.99
C ASP A 300 -3.30 8.87 -6.20
N PRO A 301 -2.78 8.67 -7.43
CA PRO A 301 -3.24 9.42 -8.58
C PRO A 301 -4.71 9.08 -8.88
N ASP A 302 -5.15 7.87 -8.54
CA ASP A 302 -6.52 7.42 -8.80
C ASP A 302 -7.52 8.14 -7.87
N LEU A 303 -7.14 8.40 -6.60
CA LEU A 303 -7.96 9.15 -5.65
C LEU A 303 -7.99 10.64 -5.98
N ASP A 304 -6.84 11.22 -6.34
CA ASP A 304 -6.74 12.62 -6.76
C ASP A 304 -7.52 12.87 -8.05
N ASP A 305 -7.42 11.97 -9.03
CA ASP A 305 -8.19 12.04 -10.28
C ASP A 305 -9.70 11.89 -10.01
N GLU A 306 -10.12 11.01 -9.08
CA GLU A 306 -11.54 10.88 -8.71
C GLU A 306 -12.06 12.15 -8.04
N VAL A 307 -11.31 12.72 -7.09
CA VAL A 307 -11.69 13.97 -6.43
C VAL A 307 -11.72 15.12 -7.43
N ALA A 308 -10.68 15.27 -8.26
CA ALA A 308 -10.60 16.31 -9.29
C ALA A 308 -11.74 16.21 -10.32
N ALA A 309 -12.04 14.99 -10.80
CA ALA A 309 -13.13 14.76 -11.73
C ALA A 309 -14.49 15.15 -11.12
N LEU A 310 -14.71 14.87 -9.84
CA LEU A 310 -15.95 15.23 -9.15
C LEU A 310 -16.14 16.73 -8.95
N LEU A 311 -15.05 17.43 -8.63
CA LEU A 311 -15.09 18.88 -8.51
C LEU A 311 -15.39 19.53 -9.86
N ALA A 312 -14.80 19.00 -10.94
CA ALA A 312 -15.07 19.44 -12.30
C ALA A 312 -16.53 19.18 -12.73
N GLU A 313 -17.08 17.99 -12.44
CA GLU A 313 -18.46 17.61 -12.80
C GLU A 313 -19.50 18.56 -12.22
N ARG A 314 -19.32 18.98 -10.95
CA ARG A 314 -20.25 19.90 -10.28
C ARG A 314 -20.02 21.38 -10.61
N ALA A 315 -19.09 21.69 -11.53
CA ALA A 315 -18.69 23.06 -11.85
C ALA A 315 -18.36 23.89 -10.60
N LEU A 316 -17.85 23.24 -9.55
CA LEU A 316 -17.51 23.92 -8.30
C LEU A 316 -16.18 24.62 -8.50
N ILE A 317 -16.26 25.95 -8.52
CA ILE A 317 -15.08 26.79 -8.35
C ILE A 317 -14.69 26.62 -6.88
N LEU A 318 -13.57 25.93 -6.63
CA LEU A 318 -12.92 25.96 -5.33
C LEU A 318 -12.87 27.42 -4.89
N PRO A 319 -13.37 27.79 -3.69
CA PRO A 319 -13.11 29.12 -3.17
C PRO A 319 -11.61 29.38 -3.29
N ASP A 320 -11.24 30.60 -3.65
CA ASP A 320 -9.85 31.00 -3.79
C ASP A 320 -9.20 30.91 -2.40
N VAL A 321 -8.74 29.71 -2.04
CA VAL A 321 -7.86 29.49 -0.90
C VAL A 321 -6.66 30.33 -1.22
N THR A 322 -6.40 31.34 -0.40
CA THR A 322 -5.30 32.25 -0.66
C THR A 322 -4.02 31.43 -0.81
N ASP A 323 -3.12 31.85 -1.71
CA ASP A 323 -1.83 31.17 -1.87
C ASP A 323 -1.08 31.06 -0.52
N GLU A 324 -1.34 31.98 0.41
CA GLU A 324 -0.82 31.95 1.78
C GLU A 324 -1.40 30.80 2.62
N GLU A 325 -2.73 30.62 2.66
CA GLU A 325 -3.38 29.50 3.37
C GLU A 325 -2.95 28.15 2.79
N ARG A 326 -2.83 28.05 1.46
CA ARG A 326 -2.33 26.85 0.79
C ARG A 326 -0.89 26.55 1.22
N LYS A 327 -0.01 27.55 1.18
CA LYS A 327 1.40 27.38 1.57
C LYS A 327 1.55 27.03 3.04
N LEU A 328 0.76 27.66 3.91
CA LEU A 328 0.73 27.38 5.34
C LEU A 328 0.38 25.91 5.60
N ALA A 329 -0.72 25.44 5.01
CA ALA A 329 -1.18 24.08 5.22
C ALA A 329 -0.23 23.04 4.61
N HIS A 330 0.27 23.29 3.40
CA HIS A 330 1.26 22.42 2.75
C HIS A 330 2.55 22.32 3.59
N SER A 331 3.04 23.46 4.10
CA SER A 331 4.19 23.52 5.00
C SER A 331 3.95 22.75 6.30
N ALA A 332 2.78 22.91 6.93
CA ALA A 332 2.40 22.17 8.14
C ALA A 332 2.46 20.65 7.91
N PHE A 333 1.85 20.16 6.82
CA PHE A 333 1.84 18.73 6.48
C PHE A 333 3.24 18.18 6.19
N LEU A 334 4.05 18.89 5.40
CA LEU A 334 5.40 18.46 5.07
C LEU A 334 6.32 18.41 6.30
N LYS A 335 6.31 19.46 7.14
CA LYS A 335 7.11 19.49 8.37
C LYS A 335 6.73 18.37 9.31
N SER A 336 5.43 18.14 9.50
CA SER A 336 4.90 17.05 10.34
C SER A 336 5.35 15.68 9.85
N ARG A 337 5.23 15.44 8.54
CA ARG A 337 5.67 14.19 7.92
C ARG A 337 7.18 13.99 8.10
N ALA A 338 7.97 15.02 7.80
CA ALA A 338 9.42 14.96 7.84
C ALA A 338 9.96 14.72 9.26
N VAL A 339 9.44 15.44 10.26
CA VAL A 339 9.85 15.28 11.66
C VAL A 339 9.45 13.90 12.18
N ALA A 340 8.23 13.43 11.86
CA ALA A 340 7.77 12.11 12.26
C ALA A 340 8.64 10.99 11.68
N ARG A 341 8.98 11.06 10.38
CA ARG A 341 9.88 10.10 9.74
C ARG A 341 11.27 10.11 10.35
N LYS A 342 11.88 11.29 10.57
CA LYS A 342 13.22 11.35 11.18
C LYS A 342 13.25 10.80 12.59
N ILE A 343 12.22 11.07 13.41
CA ILE A 343 12.11 10.50 14.75
C ILE A 343 11.87 8.99 14.67
N HIS A 344 11.04 8.52 13.73
CA HIS A 344 10.75 7.11 13.59
C HIS A 344 12.01 6.26 13.32
N TRP A 345 12.90 6.74 12.47
CA TRP A 345 14.12 5.99 12.11
C TRP A 345 15.33 6.32 12.99
N SER A 346 15.23 7.29 13.90
CA SER A 346 16.35 7.68 14.78
C SER A 346 16.06 7.34 16.24
N TRP A 347 16.66 6.24 16.72
CA TRP A 347 16.59 5.85 18.12
C TRP A 347 17.03 6.98 19.09
N PRO A 348 18.13 7.72 18.85
CA PRO A 348 18.51 8.86 19.69
C PRO A 348 17.41 9.93 19.80
N LEU A 349 16.72 10.23 18.69
CA LEU A 349 15.64 11.22 18.69
C LEU A 349 14.39 10.71 19.44
N LYS A 350 14.07 9.41 19.36
CA LYS A 350 12.98 8.82 20.18
C LYS A 350 13.27 8.97 21.67
N VAL A 351 14.50 8.67 22.09
CA VAL A 351 14.93 8.78 23.48
C VAL A 351 14.90 10.22 23.96
N GLU A 352 15.41 11.17 23.17
CA GLU A 352 15.38 12.59 23.55
C GLU A 352 13.96 13.14 23.62
N LEU A 353 13.09 12.81 22.65
CA LEU A 353 11.68 13.21 22.69
C LEU A 353 10.99 12.67 23.95
N LYS A 354 11.22 11.39 24.30
CA LYS A 354 10.70 10.80 25.53
C LYS A 354 11.21 11.51 26.78
N ARG A 355 12.51 11.85 26.81
CA ARG A 355 13.14 12.59 27.90
C ARG A 355 12.54 13.99 28.08
N ILE A 356 12.26 14.69 26.98
CA ILE A 356 11.60 16.00 26.99
C ILE A 356 10.19 15.87 27.57
N CYS A 357 9.42 14.87 27.11
CA CYS A 357 8.07 14.60 27.62
C CYS A 357 8.07 14.33 29.13
N GLU A 358 8.95 13.43 29.61
CA GLU A 358 9.08 13.10 31.03
C GLU A 358 9.46 14.30 31.89
N ARG A 359 10.34 15.18 31.38
CA ARG A 359 10.76 16.39 32.09
C ARG A 359 9.64 17.40 32.23
N GLU A 360 8.82 17.57 31.20
CA GLU A 360 7.72 18.53 31.18
C GLU A 360 6.41 17.98 31.78
N GLY A 361 6.36 16.67 32.07
CA GLY A 361 5.18 16.02 32.64
C GLY A 361 4.13 15.62 31.59
N TRP A 362 4.53 15.47 30.32
CA TRP A 362 3.68 14.97 29.24
C TRP A 362 3.80 13.45 29.09
N ASP A 363 2.70 12.78 28.78
CA ASP A 363 2.70 11.35 28.48
C ASP A 363 3.27 11.09 27.08
N TYR A 364 4.43 10.42 27.02
CA TYR A 364 5.07 10.11 25.75
C TYR A 364 4.24 9.11 24.95
N LYS A 365 3.91 9.48 23.71
CA LYS A 365 3.29 8.59 22.73
C LYS A 365 4.15 8.52 21.49
N THR A 366 4.15 7.38 20.82
CA THR A 366 4.84 7.25 19.53
C THR A 366 4.21 8.21 18.53
N LEU A 367 5.01 9.14 18.01
CA LEU A 367 4.60 10.07 16.98
C LEU A 367 4.16 9.28 15.74
N LYS A 368 2.95 9.56 15.25
CA LYS A 368 2.37 8.84 14.11
C LYS A 368 2.56 9.66 12.85
N TRP A 369 2.78 8.98 11.72
CA TRP A 369 2.80 9.58 10.39
C TRP A 369 1.62 9.07 9.56
N LEU A 370 1.42 9.72 8.41
CA LEU A 370 0.39 9.34 7.46
C LEU A 370 0.71 7.98 6.83
N ILE A 371 -0.19 7.02 6.98
CA ILE A 371 -0.09 5.67 6.43
C ILE A 371 -1.14 5.53 5.34
N THR A 372 -0.69 5.08 4.18
CA THR A 372 -1.40 5.22 2.91
C THR A 372 -2.63 4.32 2.79
N THR A 373 -2.53 3.15 3.41
CA THR A 373 -3.57 2.13 3.37
C THR A 373 -4.52 2.21 4.57
N ARG A 374 -4.30 3.19 5.49
CA ARG A 374 -5.05 3.30 6.75
C ARG A 374 -5.88 4.58 6.80
N TRP A 375 -7.19 4.44 6.69
CA TRP A 375 -8.17 5.54 6.65
C TRP A 375 -8.13 6.51 7.84
N ASN A 376 -7.62 6.07 9.00
CA ASN A 376 -7.52 6.88 10.23
C ASN A 376 -6.14 7.55 10.43
N SER A 377 -5.21 7.42 9.47
CA SER A 377 -3.81 7.81 9.69
C SER A 377 -3.62 9.32 9.80
N LEU A 378 -4.39 10.12 9.07
CA LEU A 378 -4.33 11.59 9.10
C LEU A 378 -4.69 12.13 10.50
N HIS A 379 -5.82 11.70 11.05
CA HIS A 379 -6.23 12.07 12.42
C HIS A 379 -5.19 11.63 13.44
N LYS A 380 -4.71 10.39 13.35
CA LYS A 380 -3.68 9.85 14.26
C LYS A 380 -2.39 10.67 14.21
N MET A 381 -1.96 11.08 13.02
CA MET A 381 -0.81 11.96 12.82
C MET A 381 -1.04 13.28 13.54
N ILE A 382 -2.09 14.02 13.18
CA ILE A 382 -2.39 15.35 13.75
C ILE A 382 -2.56 15.27 15.28
N SER A 383 -3.36 14.33 15.76
CA SER A 383 -3.60 14.14 17.21
C SER A 383 -2.31 13.81 17.97
N SER A 384 -1.41 13.00 17.39
CA SER A 384 -0.11 12.72 18.00
C SER A 384 0.84 13.92 18.00
N HIS A 385 0.79 14.77 16.96
CA HIS A 385 1.58 16.00 16.90
C HIS A 385 1.08 17.03 17.93
N LEU A 386 -0.24 17.25 17.99
CA LEU A 386 -0.86 18.15 18.97
C LEU A 386 -0.57 17.71 20.41
N GLY A 387 -0.66 16.41 20.70
CA GLY A 387 -0.34 15.86 22.02
C GLY A 387 1.14 16.00 22.42
N LEU A 388 2.03 16.22 21.45
CA LEU A 388 3.48 16.38 21.65
C LEU A 388 3.98 17.77 21.26
N ARG A 389 3.09 18.75 21.05
CA ARG A 389 3.40 20.08 20.52
C ARG A 389 4.60 20.74 21.23
N HIS A 390 4.53 20.84 22.55
CA HIS A 390 5.60 21.44 23.36
C HIS A 390 6.92 20.67 23.24
N ALA A 391 6.86 19.33 23.30
CA ALA A 391 8.05 18.49 23.24
C ALA A 391 8.70 18.55 21.85
N LEU A 392 7.92 18.61 20.77
CA LEU A 392 8.38 18.76 19.40
C LEU A 392 8.99 20.15 19.16
N ASP A 393 8.38 21.20 19.70
CA ASP A 393 8.93 22.56 19.61
C ASP A 393 10.29 22.67 20.30
N GLU A 394 10.45 22.04 21.47
CA GLU A 394 11.75 21.96 22.14
C GLU A 394 12.74 21.08 21.36
N LEU A 395 12.31 19.92 20.85
CA LEU A 395 13.21 19.04 20.09
C LEU A 395 13.74 19.72 18.81
N CYS A 396 12.87 20.44 18.10
CA CYS A 396 13.23 21.19 16.89
C CYS A 396 14.03 22.45 17.19
N ASN A 397 13.83 23.07 18.36
CA ASN A 397 14.54 24.27 18.77
C ASN A 397 14.89 24.21 20.27
N PRO A 398 15.92 23.42 20.64
CA PRO A 398 16.23 23.17 22.03
C PRO A 398 16.76 24.44 22.71
N PRO A 399 16.33 24.73 23.96
CA PRO A 399 16.89 25.82 24.73
C PRO A 399 18.35 25.52 25.07
N GLU A 400 19.17 26.56 25.14
CA GLU A 400 20.58 26.42 25.51
C GLU A 400 20.67 25.95 26.97
N TYR A 401 21.25 24.78 27.22
CA TYR A 401 21.58 24.37 28.58
C TYR A 401 23.07 24.65 28.83
N ASN A 402 23.38 25.34 29.92
CA ASN A 402 24.77 25.50 30.34
C ASN A 402 25.35 24.16 30.81
N ASN A 403 26.67 24.10 31.07
CA ASN A 403 27.35 22.90 31.60
C ASN A 403 26.80 22.38 32.95
N LYS A 404 25.83 23.08 33.54
CA LYS A 404 25.13 22.71 34.79
C LYS A 404 23.66 22.33 34.55
N GLY A 405 23.22 22.19 33.29
CA GLY A 405 21.86 21.79 32.93
C GLY A 405 20.79 22.89 33.08
N LEU A 406 21.18 24.16 33.16
CA LEU A 406 20.27 25.31 33.32
C LEU A 406 20.17 26.15 32.04
N PRO A 407 19.00 26.75 31.73
CA PRO A 407 18.82 27.60 30.55
C PRO A 407 19.84 28.75 30.50
N HIS A 408 20.59 28.88 29.41
CA HIS A 408 21.57 29.93 29.19
C HIS A 408 20.85 31.23 28.81
N LYS A 409 21.07 32.31 29.58
CA LYS A 409 20.60 33.66 29.26
C LYS A 409 21.75 34.46 28.66
N GLY A 410 21.82 34.52 27.33
CA GLY A 410 22.58 35.56 26.63
C GLY A 410 23.70 35.07 25.70
N THR A 411 23.40 35.18 24.40
CA THR A 411 24.28 35.44 23.25
C THR A 411 25.64 34.73 23.12
N LYS A 412 25.74 33.80 22.17
CA LYS A 412 26.56 33.92 20.93
C LYS A 412 26.37 32.72 19.97
N SER A 413 25.97 33.02 18.74
CA SER A 413 25.97 32.18 17.52
C SER A 413 25.42 30.73 17.64
N LYS A 414 24.11 30.59 17.37
CA LYS A 414 23.38 29.33 17.18
C LYS A 414 24.04 28.43 16.12
N LYS A 415 24.44 27.21 16.47
CA LYS A 415 24.35 26.10 15.52
C LYS A 415 22.89 25.62 15.59
N LYS A 416 22.04 26.08 14.66
CA LYS A 416 20.63 25.67 14.63
C LYS A 416 20.56 24.15 14.59
N SER A 417 19.69 23.55 15.41
CA SER A 417 19.41 22.11 15.33
C SER A 417 19.06 21.76 13.87
N PRO A 418 19.56 20.64 13.32
CA PRO A 418 19.15 20.16 12.01
C PRO A 418 17.64 19.97 11.87
N LEU A 419 16.93 19.80 13.01
CA LEU A 419 15.48 19.67 13.09
C LEU A 419 14.75 21.02 13.10
N ASN A 420 15.44 22.14 13.25
CA ASN A 420 14.81 23.47 13.33
C ASN A 420 13.99 23.83 12.10
N LYS A 421 14.39 23.34 10.92
CA LYS A 421 13.63 23.49 9.66
C LYS A 421 12.25 22.83 9.68
N PHE A 422 12.03 21.87 10.58
CA PHE A 422 10.74 21.19 10.77
C PHE A 422 9.92 21.78 11.91
N LYS A 423 10.37 22.86 12.55
CA LYS A 423 9.58 23.52 13.59
C LYS A 423 8.32 24.11 12.95
N MET A 424 7.17 23.76 13.51
CA MET A 424 5.89 24.33 13.10
C MET A 424 5.72 25.75 13.65
N SER A 425 5.10 26.64 12.87
CA SER A 425 4.69 27.98 13.32
C SER A 425 3.41 27.90 14.15
N GLU A 426 3.04 29.01 14.80
CA GLU A 426 1.79 29.08 15.58
C GLU A 426 0.57 28.88 14.68
N GLU A 427 0.59 29.50 13.50
CA GLU A 427 -0.48 29.41 12.51
C GLU A 427 -0.62 27.98 11.95
N GLU A 428 0.50 27.24 11.80
CA GLU A 428 0.48 25.83 11.40
C GLU A 428 -0.12 24.94 12.50
N TRP A 429 0.11 25.26 13.77
CA TRP A 429 -0.52 24.56 14.90
C TRP A 429 -2.01 24.87 15.00
N GLU A 430 -2.40 26.13 14.86
CA GLU A 430 -3.81 26.56 14.86
C GLU A 430 -4.61 25.85 13.75
N LEU A 431 -4.02 25.65 12.58
CA LEU A 431 -4.62 24.86 11.50
C LEU A 431 -4.91 23.41 11.93
N PHE A 432 -3.94 22.76 12.59
CA PHE A 432 -4.12 21.38 13.08
C PHE A 432 -5.20 21.31 14.17
N GLU A 433 -5.22 22.28 15.08
CA GLU A 433 -6.25 22.40 16.12
C GLU A 433 -7.65 22.64 15.53
N ALA A 434 -7.75 23.37 14.42
CA ALA A 434 -9.01 23.62 13.73
C ALA A 434 -9.53 22.37 12.99
N ILE A 435 -8.65 21.57 12.39
CA ILE A 435 -9.03 20.41 11.56
C ILE A 435 -9.26 19.14 12.40
N GLU A 436 -8.52 18.93 13.49
CA GLU A 436 -8.57 17.70 14.29
C GLU A 436 -9.98 17.29 14.75
N PRO A 437 -10.84 18.20 15.26
CA PRO A 437 -12.16 17.83 15.74
C PRO A 437 -13.05 17.30 14.62
N LEU A 438 -12.93 17.86 13.41
CA LEU A 438 -13.67 17.36 12.25
C LEU A 438 -13.22 15.95 11.90
N LEU A 439 -11.91 15.72 11.82
CA LEU A 439 -11.36 14.39 11.51
C LEU A 439 -11.76 13.35 12.57
N LEU A 440 -11.82 13.74 13.85
CA LEU A 440 -12.22 12.86 14.93
C LEU A 440 -13.65 12.32 14.74
N GLU A 441 -14.59 13.14 14.26
CA GLU A 441 -15.96 12.71 13.96
C GLU A 441 -15.99 11.61 12.90
N PHE A 442 -15.17 11.74 11.85
CA PHE A 442 -15.04 10.70 10.82
C PHE A 442 -14.38 9.44 11.36
N VAL A 443 -13.33 9.54 12.18
CA VAL A 443 -12.67 8.38 12.79
C VAL A 443 -13.65 7.61 13.67
N GLN A 444 -14.45 8.30 14.49
CA GLN A 444 -15.46 7.67 15.34
C GLN A 444 -16.53 6.96 14.50
N ALA A 445 -16.98 7.58 13.40
CA ALA A 445 -17.91 6.96 12.47
C ALA A 445 -17.32 5.73 11.77
N MET A 446 -16.07 5.79 11.30
CA MET A 446 -15.34 4.65 10.73
C MET A 446 -15.25 3.50 11.72
N GLN A 447 -14.79 3.75 12.94
CA GLN A 447 -14.66 2.73 13.99
C GLN A 447 -16.00 2.08 14.34
N ALA A 448 -17.09 2.85 14.35
CA ALA A 448 -18.43 2.33 14.61
C ALA A 448 -18.92 1.36 13.51
N MET A 449 -18.40 1.53 12.28
CA MET A 449 -18.78 0.79 11.07
C MET A 449 -17.79 -0.30 10.66
N GLU A 450 -16.59 -0.33 11.26
CA GLU A 450 -15.56 -1.34 11.00
C GLU A 450 -15.78 -2.62 11.84
N THR A 451 -16.98 -3.19 11.80
CA THR A 451 -17.28 -4.42 12.54
C THR A 451 -18.15 -5.39 11.76
N ASN A 452 -17.85 -6.68 11.90
CA ASN A 452 -18.61 -7.78 11.32
C ASN A 452 -19.49 -8.49 12.37
N LYS A 453 -19.61 -7.94 13.58
CA LYS A 453 -20.32 -8.57 14.71
C LYS A 453 -21.78 -8.17 14.83
N ARG A 454 -22.22 -7.15 14.09
CA ARG A 454 -23.60 -6.66 14.10
C ARG A 454 -24.01 -6.16 12.70
N PRO A 455 -25.31 -6.11 12.38
CA PRO A 455 -25.80 -5.44 11.18
C PRO A 455 -25.48 -3.94 11.23
N LEU A 456 -25.04 -3.38 10.11
CA LEU A 456 -24.65 -1.96 10.00
C LEU A 456 -25.33 -1.22 8.83
N LEU A 457 -25.95 -1.94 7.90
CA LEU A 457 -26.53 -1.34 6.69
C LEU A 457 -27.62 -0.31 6.98
N GLN A 458 -28.40 -0.52 8.05
CA GLN A 458 -29.44 0.41 8.48
C GLN A 458 -28.87 1.76 8.97
N ASP A 459 -27.62 1.78 9.43
CA ASP A 459 -26.99 2.95 10.02
C ASP A 459 -26.28 3.82 8.97
N VAL A 460 -26.08 3.33 7.75
CA VAL A 460 -25.31 4.02 6.70
C VAL A 460 -25.87 5.41 6.41
N ILE A 461 -27.16 5.51 6.07
CA ILE A 461 -27.80 6.79 5.75
C ILE A 461 -27.79 7.71 6.96
N CYS A 462 -28.08 7.19 8.16
CA CYS A 462 -28.04 7.97 9.39
C CYS A 462 -26.64 8.52 9.73
N ILE A 463 -25.58 7.77 9.40
CA ILE A 463 -24.20 8.23 9.60
C ILE A 463 -23.86 9.30 8.57
N ILE A 464 -24.25 9.12 7.31
CA ILE A 464 -24.07 10.17 6.30
C ILE A 464 -24.77 11.45 6.73
N ASP A 465 -26.03 11.40 7.15
CA ASP A 465 -26.79 12.57 7.64
C ASP A 465 -26.05 13.26 8.81
N LYS A 466 -25.49 12.50 9.75
CA LYS A 466 -24.72 13.04 10.88
C LYS A 466 -23.43 13.73 10.42
N LEU A 467 -22.67 13.09 9.54
CA LEU A 467 -21.43 13.65 9.00
C LEU A 467 -21.71 14.91 8.15
N ASN A 468 -22.83 14.92 7.42
CA ASN A 468 -23.30 16.07 6.67
C ASN A 468 -23.53 17.27 7.60
N ASN A 469 -24.26 17.08 8.69
CA ASN A 469 -24.48 18.13 9.69
C ASN A 469 -23.17 18.63 10.33
N LYS A 470 -22.20 17.74 10.55
CA LYS A 470 -20.88 18.10 11.10
C LYS A 470 -20.06 18.94 10.12
N LEU A 471 -20.07 18.58 8.84
CA LEU A 471 -19.45 19.36 7.77
C LEU A 471 -20.15 20.72 7.58
N GLU A 472 -21.48 20.76 7.64
CA GLU A 472 -22.24 22.01 7.52
C GLU A 472 -21.93 23.01 8.64
N ALA A 473 -21.69 22.51 9.85
CA ALA A 473 -21.31 23.30 11.01
C ALA A 473 -19.83 23.71 11.03
N PHE A 474 -19.01 23.19 10.11
CA PHE A 474 -17.59 23.48 10.06
C PHE A 474 -17.33 24.91 9.55
N VAL A 475 -16.31 25.58 10.11
CA VAL A 475 -16.10 27.03 9.94
C VAL A 475 -15.52 27.38 8.57
N THR A 476 -14.66 26.54 8.00
CA THR A 476 -13.99 26.84 6.73
C THR A 476 -14.87 26.45 5.55
N ASP A 477 -15.41 27.44 4.83
CA ASP A 477 -16.31 27.23 3.68
C ASP A 477 -15.71 26.32 2.59
N THR A 478 -14.42 26.45 2.30
CA THR A 478 -13.73 25.60 1.31
C THR A 478 -13.74 24.12 1.72
N VAL A 479 -13.31 23.83 2.94
CA VAL A 479 -13.27 22.47 3.51
C VAL A 479 -14.67 21.88 3.54
N LYS A 480 -15.64 22.68 4.01
CA LYS A 480 -17.06 22.31 4.06
C LYS A 480 -17.59 21.95 2.68
N LEU A 481 -17.47 22.82 1.68
CA LEU A 481 -18.00 22.61 0.33
C LEU A 481 -17.43 21.35 -0.33
N LEU A 482 -16.13 21.10 -0.14
CA LEU A 482 -15.45 19.92 -0.66
C LEU A 482 -15.94 18.63 -0.03
N GLY A 483 -16.00 18.60 1.31
CA GLY A 483 -16.48 17.42 2.02
C GLY A 483 -17.94 17.10 1.69
N LEU A 484 -18.80 18.11 1.69
CA LEU A 484 -20.22 17.99 1.33
C LEU A 484 -20.38 17.47 -0.10
N THR A 485 -19.54 17.91 -1.03
CA THR A 485 -19.62 17.49 -2.42
C THR A 485 -19.46 15.99 -2.61
N ILE A 486 -18.42 15.43 -1.99
CA ILE A 486 -18.17 13.99 -2.05
C ILE A 486 -19.30 13.25 -1.32
N LEU A 487 -19.70 13.74 -0.16
CA LEU A 487 -20.72 13.09 0.65
C LEU A 487 -22.08 13.04 -0.07
N ASP A 488 -22.52 14.13 -0.70
CA ASP A 488 -23.76 14.21 -1.49
C ASP A 488 -23.73 13.27 -2.70
N LYS A 489 -22.61 13.19 -3.43
CA LYS A 489 -22.44 12.26 -4.56
C LYS A 489 -22.78 10.84 -4.09
N TYR A 490 -22.19 10.43 -2.98
CA TYR A 490 -22.35 9.09 -2.45
C TYR A 490 -23.68 8.87 -1.72
N TYR A 491 -24.28 9.93 -1.18
CA TYR A 491 -25.66 9.91 -0.68
C TYR A 491 -26.64 9.61 -1.82
N ALA A 492 -26.51 10.29 -2.97
CA ALA A 492 -27.33 10.03 -4.14
C ALA A 492 -27.17 8.58 -4.65
N LYS A 493 -25.94 8.03 -4.61
CA LYS A 493 -25.69 6.61 -4.94
C LYS A 493 -26.36 5.61 -3.99
N THR A 494 -26.93 6.04 -2.86
CA THR A 494 -27.75 5.15 -2.02
C THR A 494 -29.11 4.86 -2.65
N ASP A 495 -29.61 5.71 -3.53
CA ASP A 495 -30.87 5.50 -4.25
C ASP A 495 -30.76 4.40 -5.31
N ASP A 496 -29.57 4.22 -5.90
CA ASP A 496 -29.29 3.17 -6.89
C ASP A 496 -29.39 1.76 -6.31
N SER A 497 -29.31 1.62 -4.99
CA SER A 497 -29.30 0.34 -4.29
C SER A 497 -30.50 0.15 -3.39
N VAL A 498 -31.23 -0.94 -3.63
CA VAL A 498 -32.41 -1.27 -2.82
C VAL A 498 -32.03 -1.69 -1.39
N ILE A 499 -30.77 -2.09 -1.16
CA ILE A 499 -30.33 -2.70 0.10
C ILE A 499 -30.43 -1.74 1.29
N TYR A 500 -30.10 -0.45 1.12
CA TYR A 500 -30.11 0.52 2.23
C TYR A 500 -31.52 0.71 2.78
N ARG A 501 -32.49 0.94 1.89
CA ARG A 501 -33.90 1.15 2.24
C ARG A 501 -34.53 -0.13 2.79
N ALA A 502 -34.20 -1.29 2.23
CA ALA A 502 -34.60 -2.59 2.77
C ALA A 502 -34.10 -2.78 4.21
N ALA A 503 -32.83 -2.50 4.48
CA ALA A 503 -32.25 -2.64 5.83
C ALA A 503 -32.94 -1.74 6.86
N MET A 504 -33.22 -0.48 6.50
CA MET A 504 -33.94 0.46 7.38
C MET A 504 -35.40 0.03 7.62
N LEU A 505 -36.08 -0.51 6.61
CA LEU A 505 -37.45 -1.01 6.73
C LEU A 505 -37.54 -2.25 7.63
N LEU A 506 -36.60 -3.17 7.50
CA LEU A 506 -36.51 -4.38 8.32
C LEU A 506 -36.10 -4.08 9.76
N HIS A 507 -35.52 -2.91 10.04
CA HIS A 507 -35.10 -2.52 11.38
C HIS A 507 -36.31 -2.13 12.27
N PRO A 508 -36.60 -2.85 13.37
CA PRO A 508 -37.84 -2.70 14.13
C PRO A 508 -38.09 -1.30 14.71
N ARG A 509 -37.02 -0.54 15.01
CA ARG A 509 -37.11 0.81 15.57
C ARG A 509 -37.28 1.90 14.50
N MET A 510 -37.00 1.59 13.23
CA MET A 510 -37.03 2.57 12.13
C MET A 510 -38.30 2.37 11.32
N LYS A 511 -38.39 1.30 10.52
CA LYS A 511 -39.51 1.02 9.62
C LYS A 511 -39.88 2.27 8.80
N THR A 512 -41.15 2.39 8.42
CA THR A 512 -41.67 3.61 7.77
C THR A 512 -41.68 4.83 8.70
N SER A 513 -41.68 4.62 10.02
CA SER A 513 -41.75 5.71 11.00
C SER A 513 -40.50 6.60 10.99
N TYR A 514 -39.34 6.05 10.63
CA TYR A 514 -38.12 6.83 10.44
C TYR A 514 -38.30 7.82 9.29
N PHE A 515 -38.74 7.37 8.12
CA PHE A 515 -38.84 8.21 6.93
C PHE A 515 -39.82 9.37 7.13
N THR A 516 -40.95 9.12 7.83
CA THR A 516 -41.90 10.19 8.19
C THR A 516 -41.27 11.21 9.13
N LYS A 517 -40.49 10.78 10.13
CA LYS A 517 -39.80 11.69 11.07
C LYS A 517 -38.67 12.46 10.40
N ALA A 518 -37.97 11.84 9.46
CA ALA A 518 -36.94 12.46 8.64
C ALA A 518 -37.54 13.34 7.52
N ALA A 519 -38.86 13.49 7.46
CA ALA A 519 -39.58 14.29 6.47
C ALA A 519 -39.21 13.93 5.01
N TRP A 520 -38.99 12.65 4.73
CA TRP A 520 -38.72 12.19 3.36
C TRP A 520 -39.95 12.41 2.46
N PRO A 521 -39.76 12.76 1.17
CA PRO A 521 -40.84 12.86 0.21
C PRO A 521 -41.66 11.58 0.13
N ASP A 522 -42.99 11.69 -0.03
CA ASP A 522 -43.89 10.53 -0.11
C ASP A 522 -43.50 9.56 -1.23
N GLU A 523 -43.00 10.09 -2.35
CA GLU A 523 -42.47 9.29 -3.46
C GLU A 523 -41.33 8.37 -3.00
N TRP A 524 -40.39 8.88 -2.20
CA TRP A 524 -39.24 8.13 -1.69
C TRP A 524 -39.68 7.07 -0.68
N VAL A 525 -40.66 7.40 0.17
CA VAL A 525 -41.25 6.46 1.13
C VAL A 525 -41.96 5.32 0.40
N ASN A 526 -42.70 5.63 -0.67
CA ASN A 526 -43.41 4.62 -1.46
C ASN A 526 -42.43 3.74 -2.24
N SER A 527 -41.38 4.34 -2.82
CA SER A 527 -40.29 3.60 -3.46
C SER A 527 -39.61 2.65 -2.48
N ALA A 528 -39.29 3.11 -1.26
CA ALA A 528 -38.74 2.26 -0.20
C ALA A 528 -39.67 1.09 0.14
N LYS A 529 -40.97 1.33 0.31
CA LYS A 529 -41.95 0.27 0.62
C LYS A 529 -42.07 -0.78 -0.48
N ALA A 530 -41.86 -0.40 -1.74
CA ALA A 530 -41.92 -1.31 -2.88
C ALA A 530 -40.70 -2.25 -2.99
N VAL A 531 -39.65 -2.04 -2.18
CA VAL A 531 -38.45 -2.90 -2.15
C VAL A 531 -38.69 -4.24 -1.47
N LEU A 532 -39.59 -4.29 -0.48
CA LEU A 532 -39.98 -5.50 0.25
C LEU A 532 -41.31 -6.03 -0.31
#